data_AF-A0A7V6WI92-F1
#
_entry.id   AF-A0A7V6WI92-F1
#
_cell.length_a   1.000
_cell.length_b   1.000
_cell.length_c   1.000
_cell.angle_alpha   90.00
_cell.angle_beta   90.00
_cell.angle_gamma   90.00
#
_symmetry.space_group_name_H-M   'P 1'
#
loop_
_entity.id
_entity.type
_entity.pdbx_description
1 polymer ?
#
loop_
_entity_poly.entity_id
_entity_poly.type
_entity_poly.pdbx_seq_one_letter_code
_entity_poly.pdbx_strand_id
1 'polypeptide(L)'
;LSDFRQREMGEGLFLDLVRVGQKVAQGSSLGWLDTYRKVWELQSPVSGEVVEVNLDFVEKPELINQYPYIKSGLLKIKLDNPKEIDELFSHQQYVDYTRELSRYESWSKEKRTT
;
A
#
# COMPACT_ATOMS: atom_id res chain seq x y z
N LEU A 1 -1.27 1.39 3.01
CA LEU A 1 -2.16 0.42 2.32
C LEU A 1 -3.61 0.75 2.67
N SER A 2 -4.56 0.48 1.80
CA SER A 2 -5.99 0.62 2.08
C SER A 2 -6.62 -0.73 2.43
N ASP A 3 -7.79 -0.71 3.07
CA ASP A 3 -8.60 -1.92 3.30
C ASP A 3 -8.94 -2.63 1.98
N PHE A 4 -9.22 -1.87 0.91
CA PHE A 4 -9.41 -2.43 -0.42
C PHE A 4 -8.19 -3.23 -0.89
N ARG A 5 -6.98 -2.65 -0.79
CA ARG A 5 -5.75 -3.29 -1.27
C ARG A 5 -5.37 -4.52 -0.45
N GLN A 6 -5.49 -4.49 0.87
CA GLN A 6 -5.09 -5.65 1.69
C GLN A 6 -5.96 -6.89 1.39
N ARG A 7 -7.26 -6.69 1.12
CA ARG A 7 -8.17 -7.80 0.75
C ARG A 7 -7.79 -8.45 -0.58
N GLU A 8 -7.39 -7.62 -1.55
CA GLU A 8 -6.92 -8.09 -2.86
C GLU A 8 -5.59 -8.82 -2.76
N MET A 9 -4.68 -8.30 -1.93
CA MET A 9 -3.34 -8.86 -1.75
C MET A 9 -3.38 -10.22 -1.04
N GLY A 10 -4.29 -10.39 -0.08
CA GLY A 10 -4.37 -11.57 0.77
C GLY A 10 -3.60 -11.39 2.09
N GLU A 11 -3.46 -12.49 2.82
CA GLU A 11 -2.81 -12.48 4.13
C GLU A 11 -1.30 -12.27 4.02
N GLY A 12 -0.79 -11.28 4.76
CA GLY A 12 0.63 -10.96 4.83
C GLY A 12 1.43 -12.05 5.54
N LEU A 13 2.52 -12.50 4.90
CA LEU A 13 3.42 -13.52 5.43
C LEU A 13 4.78 -12.96 5.83
N PHE A 14 5.30 -12.05 5.00
CA PHE A 14 6.60 -11.45 5.21
C PHE A 14 6.58 -10.03 4.67
N LEU A 15 7.12 -9.09 5.44
CA LEU A 15 7.23 -7.70 5.05
C LEU A 15 8.70 -7.27 5.15
N ASP A 16 9.26 -6.82 4.03
CA ASP A 16 10.52 -6.08 4.03
C ASP A 16 10.26 -4.63 3.64
N LEU A 17 10.95 -3.73 4.33
CA LEU A 17 10.83 -2.30 4.13
C LEU A 17 12.22 -1.67 4.06
N VAL A 18 12.29 -0.57 3.30
CA VAL A 18 13.46 0.32 3.29
C VAL A 18 13.84 0.78 4.70
N ARG A 19 15.12 1.11 4.88
CA ARG A 19 15.67 1.48 6.20
C ARG A 19 15.41 2.95 6.51
N VAL A 20 15.35 3.27 7.81
CA VAL A 20 15.40 4.66 8.29
C VAL A 20 16.66 5.35 7.77
N GLY A 21 16.53 6.60 7.33
CA GLY A 21 17.57 7.41 6.68
C GLY A 21 17.67 7.21 5.16
N GLN A 22 16.94 6.25 4.58
CA GLN A 22 16.94 6.03 3.14
C GLN A 22 16.09 7.08 2.42
N LYS A 23 16.61 7.60 1.30
CA LYS A 23 15.84 8.45 0.39
C LYS A 23 15.02 7.59 -0.57
N VAL A 24 13.78 8.01 -0.79
CA VAL A 24 12.81 7.40 -1.70
C VAL A 24 12.23 8.47 -2.62
N ALA A 25 11.87 8.08 -3.83
CA ALA A 25 11.20 8.95 -4.80
C ALA A 25 9.74 8.52 -4.96
N GLN A 26 8.87 9.43 -5.38
CA GLN A 26 7.50 9.07 -5.77
C GLN A 26 7.53 7.93 -6.80
N GLY A 27 6.74 6.88 -6.55
CA GLY A 27 6.68 5.66 -7.36
C GLY A 27 7.81 4.66 -7.14
N SER A 28 8.88 5.00 -6.40
CA SER A 28 9.96 4.06 -6.11
C SER A 28 9.55 3.01 -5.09
N SER A 29 10.24 1.87 -5.10
CA SER A 29 10.02 0.80 -4.13
C SER A 29 10.25 1.26 -2.69
N LEU A 30 9.31 0.93 -1.81
CA LEU A 30 9.41 1.00 -0.35
C LEU A 30 9.74 -0.36 0.27
N GLY A 31 9.69 -1.42 -0.52
CA GLY A 31 9.85 -2.79 -0.06
C GLY A 31 8.79 -3.73 -0.64
N TRP A 32 8.66 -4.92 -0.05
CA TRP A 32 7.78 -5.97 -0.55
C TRP A 32 7.00 -6.65 0.56
N LEU A 33 5.76 -6.98 0.24
CA LEU A 33 4.88 -7.81 1.04
C LEU A 33 4.69 -9.14 0.35
N ASP A 34 5.20 -10.21 0.94
CA ASP A 34 4.89 -11.57 0.54
C ASP A 34 3.55 -12.01 1.14
N THR A 35 2.77 -12.73 0.35
CA THR A 35 1.47 -13.27 0.74
C THR A 35 1.37 -14.69 0.22
N TYR A 36 0.45 -15.49 0.77
CA TYR A 36 0.19 -16.85 0.24
C TYR A 36 -0.12 -16.90 -1.25
N ARG A 37 -0.59 -15.79 -1.84
CA ARG A 37 -0.96 -15.73 -3.25
C ARG A 37 0.19 -15.26 -4.14
N LYS A 38 0.90 -14.21 -3.69
CA LYS A 38 1.85 -13.46 -4.51
C LYS A 38 2.71 -12.53 -3.66
N VAL A 39 3.89 -12.19 -4.17
CA VAL A 39 4.68 -11.05 -3.71
C VAL A 39 4.17 -9.76 -4.34
N TRP A 40 3.98 -8.74 -3.49
CA TRP A 40 3.56 -7.40 -3.87
C TRP A 40 4.67 -6.40 -3.58
N GLU A 41 5.02 -5.61 -4.58
CA GLU A 41 5.88 -4.45 -4.38
C GLU A 41 5.06 -3.28 -3.82
N LEU A 42 5.59 -2.65 -2.77
CA LEU A 42 5.01 -1.46 -2.16
C LEU A 42 5.73 -0.24 -2.73
N GLN A 43 4.97 0.70 -3.28
CA GLN A 43 5.53 1.91 -3.90
C GLN A 43 5.31 3.14 -3.02
N SER A 44 6.26 4.07 -3.07
CA SER A 44 6.17 5.32 -2.33
C SER A 44 5.17 6.26 -3.00
N PRO A 45 4.19 6.82 -2.26
CA PRO A 45 3.29 7.83 -2.81
C PRO A 45 3.97 9.20 -2.97
N VAL A 46 5.14 9.39 -2.37
CA VAL A 46 5.84 10.69 -2.27
C VAL A 46 7.36 10.50 -2.23
N SER A 47 8.08 11.55 -2.55
CA SER A 47 9.54 11.66 -2.45
C SER A 47 9.94 12.21 -1.08
N GLY A 48 11.00 11.65 -0.50
CA GLY A 48 11.50 12.11 0.79
C GLY A 48 12.48 11.15 1.47
N GLU A 49 12.68 11.36 2.75
CA GLU A 49 13.54 10.54 3.60
C GLU A 49 12.71 9.74 4.61
N VAL A 50 12.96 8.44 4.74
CA VAL A 50 12.30 7.59 5.73
C VAL A 50 12.83 7.92 7.12
N VAL A 51 11.95 8.40 8.01
CA VAL A 51 12.33 8.79 9.38
C VAL A 51 11.93 7.75 10.43
N GLU A 52 11.00 6.87 10.11
CA GLU A 52 10.52 5.83 11.01
C GLU A 52 9.99 4.64 10.21
N VAL A 53 10.22 3.43 10.70
CA VAL A 53 9.64 2.18 10.19
C VAL A 53 8.93 1.50 11.35
N ASN A 54 7.69 1.08 11.13
CA ASN A 54 6.92 0.40 12.15
C ASN A 54 7.29 -1.09 12.19
N LEU A 55 8.10 -1.46 13.17
CA LEU A 55 8.59 -2.84 13.33
C LEU A 55 7.48 -3.83 13.69
N ASP A 56 6.37 -3.38 14.28
CA ASP A 56 5.25 -4.28 14.62
C ASP A 56 4.69 -4.98 13.37
N PHE A 57 4.61 -4.27 12.24
CA PHE A 57 4.17 -4.83 10.97
C PHE A 57 5.23 -5.69 10.28
N VAL A 58 6.51 -5.49 10.59
CA VAL A 58 7.60 -6.31 10.07
C VAL A 58 7.65 -7.64 10.83
N GLU A 59 7.49 -7.60 12.15
CA GLU A 59 7.43 -8.79 13.01
C GLU A 59 6.12 -9.57 12.84
N LYS A 60 5.01 -8.87 12.57
CA LYS A 60 3.67 -9.44 12.40
C LYS A 60 2.96 -8.88 11.17
N PRO A 61 3.33 -9.33 9.95
CA PRO A 61 2.75 -8.87 8.70
C PRO A 61 1.22 -9.07 8.61
N GLU A 62 0.67 -10.04 9.32
CA GLU A 62 -0.77 -10.33 9.39
C GLU A 62 -1.58 -9.16 10.00
N LEU A 63 -0.93 -8.28 10.78
CA LEU A 63 -1.57 -7.08 11.33
C LEU A 63 -2.00 -6.11 10.23
N ILE A 64 -1.38 -6.14 9.04
CA ILE A 64 -1.75 -5.28 7.90
C ILE A 64 -3.21 -5.54 7.49
N ASN A 65 -3.65 -6.80 7.56
CA ASN A 65 -5.00 -7.20 7.21
C ASN A 65 -6.03 -6.75 8.27
N GLN A 66 -5.64 -6.71 9.54
CA GLN A 66 -6.51 -6.32 10.65
C GLN A 66 -6.59 -4.80 10.82
N TYR A 67 -5.47 -4.11 10.60
CA TYR A 67 -5.31 -2.70 10.93
C TYR A 67 -4.65 -1.88 9.81
N PRO A 68 -5.26 -1.79 8.61
CA PRO A 68 -4.65 -1.13 7.46
C PRO A 68 -4.43 0.39 7.63
N TYR A 69 -5.12 1.02 8.59
CA TYR A 69 -5.14 2.48 8.81
C TYR A 69 -4.62 2.93 10.19
N ILE A 70 -3.85 2.11 10.92
CA ILE A 70 -3.26 2.53 12.20
C ILE A 70 -2.46 3.83 12.04
N LYS A 71 -2.53 4.71 13.05
CA LYS A 71 -1.93 6.05 13.04
C LYS A 71 -0.42 6.09 12.76
N SER A 72 0.33 5.03 13.10
CA SER A 72 1.77 4.95 12.80
C SER A 72 2.07 4.49 11.37
N GLY A 73 1.10 3.89 10.67
CA GLY A 73 1.31 3.34 9.32
C GLY A 73 2.41 2.28 9.25
N LEU A 74 2.90 2.01 8.04
CA LEU A 74 4.08 1.16 7.81
C LEU A 74 5.40 1.92 8.06
N LEU A 75 5.45 3.18 7.65
CA LEU A 75 6.62 4.04 7.74
C LEU A 75 6.21 5.51 7.71
N LYS A 76 7.10 6.38 8.20
CA LYS A 76 6.97 7.83 8.12
C LYS A 76 8.05 8.38 7.19
N ILE A 77 7.65 9.27 6.30
CA ILE A 77 8.54 9.93 5.34
C ILE A 77 8.51 11.43 5.63
N LYS A 78 9.69 12.02 5.77
CA LYS A 78 9.87 13.47 5.72
C LYS A 78 9.87 13.88 4.25
N LEU A 79 8.85 14.62 3.84
CA LEU A 79 8.63 15.04 2.46
C LEU A 79 9.74 15.98 1.99
N ASP A 80 10.30 15.69 0.82
CA ASP A 80 11.20 16.62 0.12
C ASP A 80 10.38 17.67 -0.65
N ASN A 81 9.21 17.30 -1.19
CA ASN A 81 8.31 18.20 -1.92
C ASN A 81 6.85 18.04 -1.46
N PRO A 82 6.31 18.96 -0.64
CA PRO A 82 4.92 18.90 -0.17
C PRO A 82 3.86 18.95 -1.27
N LYS A 83 4.18 19.50 -2.46
CA LYS A 83 3.21 19.63 -3.56
C LYS A 83 2.82 18.29 -4.18
N GLU A 84 3.63 17.25 -3.99
CA GLU A 84 3.29 15.90 -4.48
C GLU A 84 2.02 15.34 -3.82
N ILE A 85 1.61 15.89 -2.66
CA ILE A 85 0.33 15.55 -2.03
C ILE A 85 -0.85 15.95 -2.91
N ASP A 86 -0.74 17.06 -3.65
CA ASP A 86 -1.83 17.58 -4.50
C ASP A 86 -2.09 16.66 -5.72
N GLU A 87 -1.13 15.80 -6.06
CA GLU A 87 -1.24 14.81 -7.14
C GLU A 87 -1.91 13.51 -6.68
N LEU A 88 -2.05 13.30 -5.37
CA LEU A 88 -2.66 12.11 -4.81
C LEU A 88 -4.18 12.18 -4.91
N PHE A 89 -4.82 11.01 -4.96
CA PHE A 89 -6.26 10.94 -4.92
C PHE A 89 -6.80 11.47 -3.59
N SER A 90 -7.79 12.35 -3.69
CA SER A 90 -8.70 12.62 -2.60
C SER A 90 -9.47 11.35 -2.21
N HIS A 91 -10.04 11.36 -1.01
CA HIS A 91 -10.87 10.26 -0.53
C HIS A 91 -11.96 9.87 -1.54
N GLN A 92 -12.69 10.86 -2.07
CA GLN A 92 -13.78 10.62 -3.01
C GLN A 92 -13.26 10.00 -4.33
N GLN A 93 -12.16 10.53 -4.87
CA GLN A 93 -11.54 9.97 -6.08
C GLN A 93 -11.11 8.51 -5.87
N TYR A 94 -10.54 8.17 -4.71
CA TYR A 94 -10.15 6.80 -4.40
C TYR A 94 -11.36 5.85 -4.26
N VAL A 95 -12.45 6.32 -3.63
CA VAL A 95 -13.69 5.54 -3.51
C VAL A 95 -14.30 5.25 -4.88
N ASP A 96 -14.36 6.25 -5.75
CA ASP A 96 -14.93 6.06 -7.09
C ASP A 96 -14.06 5.14 -7.95
N TYR A 97 -12.73 5.31 -7.89
CA TYR A 97 -11.76 4.43 -8.55
C TYR A 97 -11.93 2.96 -8.13
N THR A 98 -12.00 2.70 -6.82
CA THR A 98 -12.14 1.32 -6.30
C THR A 98 -13.49 0.71 -6.64
N ARG A 99 -14.57 1.50 -6.63
CA ARG A 99 -15.91 1.04 -7.06
C ARG A 99 -15.92 0.62 -8.52
N GLU A 100 -15.30 1.40 -9.39
CA GLU A 100 -15.20 1.08 -10.82
C GLU A 100 -14.37 -0.19 -11.05
N LEU A 101 -13.24 -0.32 -10.35
CA LEU A 101 -12.39 -1.50 -10.43
C LEU A 101 -13.15 -2.78 -10.04
N SER A 102 -13.87 -2.77 -8.91
CA SER A 102 -14.67 -3.92 -8.45
C SER A 102 -15.77 -4.30 -9.44
N ARG A 103 -16.40 -3.31 -10.10
CA ARG A 103 -17.41 -3.55 -11.13
C ARG A 103 -16.78 -4.24 -12.35
N TYR A 104 -15.63 -3.76 -12.80
CA TYR A 104 -14.91 -4.34 -13.93
C TYR A 104 -14.51 -5.80 -13.66
N GLU A 105 -13.96 -6.08 -12.48
CA GLU A 105 -13.55 -7.44 -12.11
C GLU A 105 -14.73 -8.40 -12.04
N SER A 106 -15.87 -7.96 -11.49
CA SER A 106 -17.10 -8.75 -11.42
C SER A 106 -17.60 -9.13 -12.82
N TRP A 107 -17.67 -8.15 -13.73
CA TRP A 107 -18.00 -8.38 -15.13
C TRP A 107 -17.02 -9.32 -15.82
N SER A 108 -15.72 -9.18 -15.55
CA SER A 108 -14.67 -10.00 -16.16
C SER A 108 -14.75 -11.48 -15.76
N LYS A 109 -15.17 -11.77 -14.51
CA LYS A 109 -15.36 -13.13 -14.00
C LYS A 109 -16.59 -13.79 -14.62
N GLU A 110 -17.68 -13.06 -14.79
CA GLU A 110 -18.93 -13.54 -15.40
C GLU A 110 -18.73 -13.90 -16.89
N LYS A 111 -17.98 -13.08 -17.63
CA LYS A 111 -17.65 -13.35 -19.04
C LYS A 111 -16.68 -14.51 -19.27
N ARG A 112 -15.89 -14.89 -18.26
CA ARG A 112 -14.97 -16.04 -18.33
C ARG A 112 -15.65 -17.37 -17.98
N THR A 113 -16.83 -17.32 -17.36
CA THR A 113 -17.59 -18.49 -16.90
C THR A 113 -18.79 -18.84 -17.80
N THR A 114 -19.04 -18.02 -18.84
CA THR A 114 -20.00 -18.26 -19.92
C THR A 114 -19.25 -18.60 -21.20
#